data_AF-A0A6A3SXB6-F1
#
_entry.id   AF-A0A6A3SXB6-F1
#
_cell.length_a   1.000
_cell.length_b   1.000
_cell.length_c   1.000
_cell.angle_alpha   90.00
_cell.angle_beta   90.00
_cell.angle_gamma   90.00
#
_symmetry.space_group_name_H-M   'P 1'
#
loop_
_entity.id
_entity.type
_entity.pdbx_description
1 polymer ?
#
loop_
_entity_poly.entity_id
_entity_poly.type
_entity_poly.pdbx_seq_one_letter_code
_entity_poly.pdbx_strand_id
1 'polypeptide(L)'
;MPSPSEIQSRYGSTSPVGRYALYSCSAINDGDVTKELDFDPATDQRRDDYIGLFHELRFYENKKHSRKSKVTEWEALCQSWSAFVDNFNRDPAGYRERVRSASERYERFSMRPKILRLHEGAVEAGIPCAVPNRGSAAF
;
A
#
# COMPACT_ATOMS: atom_id res chain seq x y z
N MET A 1 10.68 11.11 2.86
CA MET A 1 10.43 10.89 1.42
C MET A 1 11.77 10.81 0.70
N PRO A 2 12.01 9.86 -0.21
CA PRO A 2 13.17 9.92 -1.08
C PRO A 2 13.08 11.19 -1.93
N SER A 3 14.17 11.93 -1.98
CA SER A 3 14.32 13.14 -2.77
C SER A 3 14.15 12.84 -4.27
N PRO A 4 13.73 13.83 -5.07
CA PRO A 4 13.69 13.69 -6.53
C PRO A 4 15.00 13.18 -7.13
N SER A 5 16.15 13.55 -6.54
CA SER A 5 17.48 13.10 -6.94
C SER A 5 17.73 11.61 -6.63
N GLU A 6 17.25 11.10 -5.50
CA GLU A 6 17.33 9.66 -5.16
C GLU A 6 16.44 8.81 -6.07
N ILE A 7 15.27 9.34 -6.44
CA ILE A 7 14.37 8.71 -7.40
C ILE A 7 15.01 8.70 -8.79
N GLN A 8 15.56 9.83 -9.24
CA GLN A 8 16.23 9.95 -10.54
C GLN A 8 17.48 9.07 -10.62
N SER A 9 18.25 8.93 -9.54
CA SER A 9 19.42 8.05 -9.48
C SER A 9 19.03 6.57 -9.61
N ARG A 10 17.86 6.16 -9.12
CA ARG A 10 17.39 4.77 -9.20
C ARG A 10 16.67 4.44 -10.49
N TYR A 11 15.99 5.43 -11.10
CA TYR A 11 15.02 5.19 -12.17
C TYR A 11 15.25 6.03 -13.45
N GLY A 12 16.23 6.94 -13.48
CA GLY A 12 16.54 7.79 -14.64
C GLY A 12 15.65 9.04 -14.76
N SER A 13 15.78 9.76 -15.88
CA SER A 13 14.94 10.93 -16.18
C SER A 13 13.52 10.49 -16.55
N THR A 14 12.53 10.78 -15.71
CA THR A 14 11.16 10.29 -15.87
C THR A 14 10.22 11.36 -16.41
N SER A 15 9.57 11.12 -17.56
CA SER A 15 8.38 11.85 -18.04
C SER A 15 7.26 11.88 -16.99
N PRO A 16 6.19 12.71 -17.10
CA PRO A 16 5.13 12.72 -16.09
C PRO A 16 4.43 11.36 -16.06
N VAL A 17 4.73 10.58 -15.03
CA VAL A 17 4.36 9.16 -14.97
C VAL A 17 2.93 8.93 -14.46
N GLY A 18 2.24 10.00 -14.07
CA GLY A 18 0.89 9.99 -13.54
C GLY A 18 0.32 11.41 -13.45
N ARG A 19 -0.99 11.51 -13.22
CA ARG A 19 -1.69 12.80 -13.04
C ARG A 19 -1.31 13.47 -11.72
N TYR A 20 -1.03 12.67 -10.70
CA TYR A 20 -0.70 13.14 -9.35
C TYR A 20 0.70 12.68 -8.96
N ALA A 21 1.41 13.52 -8.20
CA ALA A 21 2.70 13.14 -7.62
C ALA A 21 2.52 11.93 -6.69
N LEU A 22 3.42 10.94 -6.81
CA LEU A 22 3.37 9.73 -5.99
C LEU A 22 3.39 10.10 -4.50
N TYR A 23 2.45 9.52 -3.75
CA TYR A 23 2.25 9.74 -2.30
C TYR A 23 1.85 11.16 -1.89
N SER A 24 1.61 12.07 -2.83
CA SER A 24 0.98 13.34 -2.51
C SER A 24 -0.50 13.16 -2.22
N CYS A 25 -0.94 13.63 -1.04
CA CYS A 25 -2.35 13.64 -0.64
C CYS A 25 -3.03 14.99 -0.95
N SER A 26 -2.37 15.90 -1.66
CA SER A 26 -2.90 17.24 -1.97
C SER A 26 -4.15 17.21 -2.85
N ALA A 27 -4.33 16.14 -3.61
CA ALA A 27 -5.47 15.94 -4.50
C ALA A 27 -6.56 15.02 -3.93
N ILE A 28 -6.40 14.53 -2.70
CA ILE A 28 -7.39 13.67 -2.05
C ILE A 28 -8.47 14.54 -1.41
N ASN A 29 -9.72 14.30 -1.79
CA ASN A 29 -10.93 14.98 -1.31
C ASN A 29 -11.58 14.13 -0.21
N ASP A 30 -11.18 14.37 1.02
CA ASP A 30 -11.53 13.56 2.20
C ASP A 30 -12.29 14.37 3.25
N GLY A 31 -12.96 15.47 2.88
CA GLY A 31 -13.57 16.42 3.81
C GLY A 31 -14.57 15.82 4.81
N ASP A 32 -15.17 14.67 4.51
CA ASP A 32 -16.02 13.93 5.45
C ASP A 32 -15.22 12.86 6.22
N VAL A 33 -14.28 12.19 5.57
CA VAL A 33 -13.39 11.16 6.15
C VAL A 33 -12.40 11.73 7.18
N THR A 34 -11.86 12.93 6.93
CA THR A 34 -10.93 13.63 7.82
C THR A 34 -11.58 14.01 9.13
N LYS A 35 -12.87 14.35 9.12
CA LYS A 35 -13.65 14.64 10.33
C LYS A 35 -13.93 13.38 11.14
N GLU A 36 -14.14 12.24 10.48
CA GLU A 36 -14.36 10.97 11.16
C GLU A 36 -13.08 10.43 11.82
N LEU A 37 -11.92 10.67 11.21
CA LEU A 37 -10.63 10.16 11.70
C LEU A 37 -9.84 11.13 12.59
N ASP A 38 -10.25 12.40 12.64
CA ASP A 38 -9.64 13.45 13.48
C ASP A 38 -8.10 13.48 13.40
N PHE A 39 -7.58 13.49 12.17
CA PHE A 39 -6.14 13.49 11.94
C PHE A 39 -5.49 14.74 12.54
N ASP A 40 -4.38 14.56 13.27
CA ASP A 40 -3.59 15.69 13.75
C ASP A 40 -2.90 16.39 12.57
N PRO A 41 -3.26 17.65 12.25
CA PRO A 41 -2.68 18.39 11.14
C PRO A 41 -1.18 18.68 11.31
N ALA A 42 -0.62 18.54 12.52
CA ALA A 42 0.81 18.66 12.78
C ALA A 42 1.61 17.39 12.46
N THR A 43 0.92 16.31 12.07
CA THR A 43 1.54 15.00 11.83
C THR A 43 1.32 14.51 10.40
N ASP A 44 2.13 13.53 10.01
CA ASP A 44 1.98 12.85 8.72
C ASP A 44 0.88 11.77 8.73
N GLN A 45 0.05 11.68 9.79
CA GLN A 45 -0.99 10.64 9.96
C GLN A 45 -1.90 10.51 8.74
N ARG A 46 -2.41 11.63 8.23
CA ARG A 46 -3.27 11.66 7.04
C ARG A 46 -2.57 11.02 5.84
N ARG A 47 -1.30 11.38 5.63
CA ARG A 47 -0.51 10.87 4.50
C ARG A 47 -0.25 9.38 4.67
N ASP A 48 0.10 8.96 5.87
CA ASP A 48 0.42 7.57 6.18
C ASP A 48 -0.83 6.67 6.08
N ASP A 49 -2.02 7.15 6.44
CA ASP A 49 -3.30 6.44 6.23
C ASP A 49 -3.55 6.15 4.75
N TYR A 50 -3.45 7.16 3.87
CA TYR A 50 -3.70 6.97 2.45
C TYR A 50 -2.64 6.14 1.74
N ILE A 51 -1.37 6.29 2.14
CA ILE A 51 -0.29 5.42 1.68
C ILE A 51 -0.57 3.97 2.11
N GLY A 52 -1.02 3.77 3.35
CA GLY A 52 -1.44 2.49 3.90
C GLY A 52 -2.55 1.85 3.08
N LEU A 53 -3.68 2.55 2.90
CA LEU A 53 -4.82 2.07 2.10
C LEU A 53 -4.45 1.67 0.68
N PHE A 54 -3.60 2.46 0.02
CA PHE A 54 -3.10 2.17 -1.32
C PHE A 54 -2.31 0.84 -1.35
N HIS A 55 -1.36 0.67 -0.42
CA HIS A 55 -0.51 -0.52 -0.38
C HIS A 55 -1.27 -1.75 0.11
N GLU A 56 -2.18 -1.60 1.08
CA GLU A 56 -3.05 -2.67 1.55
C GLU A 56 -3.88 -3.24 0.41
N LEU A 57 -4.57 -2.40 -0.36
CA LEU A 57 -5.37 -2.90 -1.47
C LEU A 57 -4.50 -3.62 -2.50
N ARG A 58 -3.34 -3.05 -2.84
CA ARG A 58 -2.39 -3.64 -3.79
C ARG A 58 -1.86 -4.98 -3.29
N PHE A 59 -1.62 -5.11 -1.98
CA PHE A 59 -1.17 -6.33 -1.33
C PHE A 59 -2.26 -7.42 -1.33
N TYR A 60 -3.48 -7.08 -0.93
CA TYR A 60 -4.57 -8.04 -0.78
C TYR A 60 -5.20 -8.44 -2.12
N GLU A 61 -5.38 -7.51 -3.04
CA GLU A 61 -5.95 -7.84 -4.35
C GLU A 61 -4.97 -8.51 -5.29
N ASN A 62 -3.67 -8.44 -4.97
CA ASN A 62 -2.52 -9.07 -5.65
C ASN A 62 -2.86 -9.61 -7.04
N LYS A 63 -3.25 -8.70 -7.94
CA LYS A 63 -3.45 -9.07 -9.33
C LYS A 63 -2.06 -9.38 -9.83
N LYS A 64 -1.81 -10.63 -10.20
CA LYS A 64 -0.53 -11.05 -10.78
C LYS A 64 -0.19 -10.05 -11.88
N HIS A 65 0.79 -9.19 -11.63
CA HIS A 65 1.33 -8.33 -12.67
C HIS A 65 1.79 -9.29 -13.75
N SER A 66 1.19 -9.17 -14.93
CA SER A 66 1.61 -10.00 -16.05
C SER A 66 3.12 -9.78 -16.20
N ARG A 67 3.91 -10.85 -16.14
CA ARG A 67 5.37 -10.80 -16.37
C ARG A 67 5.77 -10.20 -17.73
N LYS A 68 4.79 -9.88 -18.58
CA LYS A 68 4.95 -9.23 -19.89
C LYS A 68 4.81 -7.70 -19.87
N SER A 69 4.68 -7.04 -18.72
CA SER A 69 4.62 -5.57 -18.69
C SER A 69 5.93 -4.96 -19.20
N LYS A 70 5.83 -4.09 -20.21
CA LYS A 70 6.96 -3.26 -20.68
C LYS A 70 7.16 -2.00 -19.83
N VAL A 71 6.21 -1.69 -18.95
CA VAL A 71 6.23 -0.53 -18.05
C VAL A 71 7.10 -0.88 -16.85
N THR A 72 8.01 0.01 -16.47
CA THR A 72 8.88 -0.19 -15.30
C THR A 72 8.05 -0.23 -14.02
N GLU A 73 8.56 -0.86 -12.96
CA GLU A 73 7.85 -0.95 -11.69
C GLU A 73 7.53 0.42 -11.10
N TRP A 74 8.44 1.38 -11.26
CA TRP A 74 8.23 2.77 -10.85
C TRP A 74 7.07 3.42 -11.59
N GLU A 75 6.98 3.20 -12.90
CA GLU A 75 5.90 3.79 -13.69
C GLU A 75 4.54 3.18 -13.38
N ALA A 76 4.49 1.86 -13.20
CA ALA A 76 3.28 1.18 -12.75
C ALA A 76 2.84 1.68 -11.36
N LEU A 77 3.79 1.99 -10.46
CA LEU A 77 3.51 2.55 -9.15
C LEU A 77 2.90 3.95 -9.23
N CYS A 78 3.47 4.85 -10.04
CA CYS A 78 2.93 6.20 -10.23
C CYS A 78 1.54 6.20 -10.88
N GLN A 79 1.32 5.33 -11.87
CA GLN A 79 0.02 5.17 -12.52
C GLN A 79 -1.03 4.61 -11.57
N SER A 80 -0.67 3.59 -10.78
CA SER A 80 -1.58 2.99 -9.80
C SER A 80 -1.91 3.95 -8.65
N TRP A 81 -0.97 4.79 -8.22
CA TRP A 81 -1.25 5.88 -7.28
C TRP A 81 -2.23 6.90 -7.86
N SER A 82 -2.05 7.29 -9.13
CA SER A 82 -2.98 8.22 -9.77
C SER A 82 -4.40 7.65 -9.85
N ALA A 83 -4.51 6.36 -10.20
CA ALA A 83 -5.79 5.65 -10.20
C ALA A 83 -6.38 5.50 -8.79
N PHE A 84 -5.54 5.33 -7.75
CA PHE A 84 -6.00 5.34 -6.37
C PHE A 84 -6.68 6.65 -6.01
N VAL A 85 -6.04 7.80 -6.29
CA VAL A 85 -6.60 9.13 -6.00
C VAL A 85 -7.93 9.34 -6.73
N ASP A 86 -8.00 9.03 -8.03
CA ASP A 86 -9.24 9.16 -8.81
C ASP A 86 -10.37 8.28 -8.26
N ASN A 87 -10.08 7.03 -7.89
CA ASN A 87 -11.08 6.11 -7.36
C ASN A 87 -11.53 6.48 -5.95
N PHE A 88 -10.59 6.87 -5.07
CA PHE A 88 -10.91 7.27 -3.70
C PHE A 88 -11.78 8.52 -3.70
N ASN A 89 -11.44 9.53 -4.49
CA ASN A 89 -12.23 10.76 -4.58
C ASN A 89 -13.64 10.56 -5.13
N ARG A 90 -13.87 9.48 -5.90
CA ARG A 90 -15.19 9.13 -6.43
C ARG A 90 -16.08 8.48 -5.36
N ASP A 91 -15.50 7.64 -4.51
CA ASP A 91 -16.23 6.93 -3.45
C ASP A 91 -15.26 6.52 -2.32
N PRO A 92 -15.02 7.42 -1.34
CA PRO A 92 -14.09 7.16 -0.24
C PRO A 92 -14.52 5.95 0.62
N ALA A 93 -15.82 5.88 0.93
CA ALA A 93 -16.39 4.82 1.76
C ALA A 93 -16.32 3.46 1.05
N GLY A 94 -16.73 3.40 -0.22
CA GLY A 94 -16.64 2.18 -1.01
C GLY A 94 -15.21 1.72 -1.25
N TYR A 95 -14.24 2.65 -1.36
CA TYR A 95 -12.83 2.25 -1.44
C TYR A 95 -12.37 1.55 -0.15
N ARG A 96 -12.69 2.11 1.01
CA ARG A 96 -12.36 1.48 2.31
C ARG A 96 -13.06 0.13 2.50
N GLU A 97 -14.32 0.03 2.10
CA GLU A 97 -15.05 -1.24 2.09
C GLU A 97 -14.33 -2.30 1.25
N ARG A 98 -13.85 -1.90 0.06
CA ARG A 98 -13.12 -2.79 -0.84
C ARG A 98 -11.80 -3.27 -0.24
N VAL A 99 -11.06 -2.39 0.45
CA VAL A 99 -9.84 -2.77 1.19
C VAL A 99 -10.19 -3.82 2.26
N ARG A 100 -11.22 -3.56 3.07
CA ARG A 100 -11.67 -4.50 4.11
C ARG A 100 -12.08 -5.85 3.53
N SER A 101 -12.92 -5.84 2.50
CA SER A 101 -13.36 -7.04 1.78
C SER A 101 -12.19 -7.82 1.15
N ALA A 102 -11.16 -7.12 0.65
CA ALA A 102 -9.96 -7.77 0.11
C ALA A 102 -9.13 -8.41 1.23
N SER A 103 -8.96 -7.72 2.36
CA SER A 103 -8.27 -8.24 3.54
C SER A 103 -8.96 -9.48 4.11
N GLU A 104 -10.29 -9.44 4.28
CA GLU A 104 -11.06 -10.59 4.79
C GLU A 104 -10.95 -11.82 3.87
N ARG A 105 -11.01 -11.62 2.54
CA ARG A 105 -10.78 -12.71 1.58
C ARG A 105 -9.36 -13.25 1.68
N TYR A 106 -8.37 -12.39 1.83
CA TYR A 106 -6.99 -12.80 2.02
C TYR A 106 -6.83 -13.66 3.27
N GLU A 107 -7.35 -13.21 4.42
CA GLU A 107 -7.33 -13.98 5.68
C GLU A 107 -8.05 -15.33 5.58
N ARG A 108 -9.17 -15.38 4.86
CA ARG A 108 -9.97 -16.60 4.72
C ARG A 108 -9.34 -17.62 3.79
N PHE A 109 -8.84 -17.18 2.64
CA PHE A 109 -8.46 -18.08 1.53
C PHE A 109 -6.96 -18.22 1.32
N SER A 110 -6.15 -17.24 1.73
CA SER A 110 -4.69 -17.32 1.59
C SER A 110 -4.10 -18.31 2.59
N MET A 111 -3.09 -19.07 2.16
CA MET A 111 -2.31 -19.92 3.07
C MET A 111 -1.33 -19.09 3.91
N ARG A 112 -0.91 -17.92 3.40
CA ARG A 112 0.14 -17.11 4.02
C ARG A 112 -0.22 -16.66 5.45
N PRO A 113 -1.41 -16.11 5.75
CA PRO A 113 -1.81 -15.80 7.12
C PRO A 113 -1.79 -17.00 8.07
N LYS A 114 -2.16 -18.18 7.57
CA LYS A 114 -2.18 -19.43 8.37
C LYS A 114 -0.75 -19.84 8.74
N ILE A 115 0.17 -19.79 7.78
CA ILE A 115 1.60 -20.07 8.01
C ILE A 115 2.20 -19.06 9.00
N LEU A 116 1.84 -17.79 8.87
CA LEU A 116 2.34 -16.74 9.75
C LEU A 116 1.88 -16.94 11.20
N ARG A 117 0.60 -17.26 11.42
CA ARG A 117 0.07 -17.61 12.74
C ARG A 117 0.75 -18.85 13.34
N LEU A 118 1.02 -19.87 12.52
CA LEU A 118 1.77 -21.06 12.94
C LEU A 118 3.20 -20.72 13.35
N HIS A 119 3.86 -19.85 12.60
CA HIS A 119 5.21 -19.37 12.91
C HIS A 119 5.24 -18.60 14.23
N GLU A 120 4.35 -17.62 14.39
CA GLU A 120 4.24 -16.79 15.59
C GLU A 120 3.97 -17.66 16.84
N GLY A 121 3.02 -18.60 16.76
CA GLY A 121 2.73 -19.53 17.85
C GLY A 121 3.90 -20.49 18.16
N ALA A 122 4.65 -20.94 17.15
CA ALA A 122 5.84 -21.76 17.36
C ALA A 122 6.96 -20.98 18.08
N VAL A 123 7.18 -19.72 17.67
CA VAL A 123 8.15 -18.82 18.31
C VAL A 123 7.77 -18.56 19.77
N GLU A 124 6.50 -18.27 20.05
CA GLU A 124 6.00 -18.07 21.43
C GLU A 124 6.16 -19.32 22.30
N ALA A 125 5.99 -20.51 21.73
CA ALA A 125 6.20 -21.78 22.42
C ALA A 125 7.69 -22.18 22.59
N GLY A 126 8.63 -21.34 22.14
CA GLY A 126 10.07 -21.62 22.19
C GLY A 126 10.51 -22.72 21.23
N ILE A 127 9.69 -23.06 20.23
CA ILE A 127 10.01 -24.07 19.22
C ILE A 127 10.99 -23.44 18.21
N PRO A 128 12.16 -24.05 17.96
CA PRO A 128 13.10 -23.55 16.98
C PRO A 128 12.44 -23.41 15.60
N CYS A 129 12.41 -22.19 15.08
CA CYS A 129 11.88 -21.90 13.76
C CYS A 129 13.00 -21.46 12.81
N ALA A 130 13.09 -22.09 11.63
CA ALA A 130 14.05 -21.72 10.60
C ALA A 130 13.64 -20.46 9.80
N VAL A 131 12.48 -19.88 10.09
CA VAL A 131 12.00 -18.63 9.47
C VAL A 131 12.66 -17.45 10.20
N PRO A 132 13.41 -16.58 9.51
CA PRO A 132 14.00 -15.39 10.12
C PRO A 132 12.92 -14.48 10.72
N ASN A 133 13.17 -13.89 11.89
CA ASN A 133 12.28 -12.92 12.50
C ASN A 133 11.97 -11.79 11.51
N ARG A 134 10.68 -11.45 11.36
CA ARG A 134 10.13 -10.41 10.47
C ARG A 134 10.65 -8.98 10.67
N GLY A 135 11.70 -8.75 11.46
CA GLY A 135 12.33 -7.45 11.61
C GLY A 135 13.28 -7.05 10.46
N SER A 136 13.56 -7.93 9.49
CA SER A 136 14.61 -7.68 8.49
C SER A 136 14.14 -7.60 7.03
N ALA A 137 12.83 -7.57 6.76
CA ALA A 137 12.31 -7.47 5.39
C ALA A 137 11.25 -6.37 5.30
N ALA A 138 11.74 -5.13 5.18
CA ALA A 138 10.96 -4.05 4.60
C ALA A 138 10.58 -4.45 3.16
N PHE A 139 9.27 -4.49 2.89
CA PHE A 139 8.73 -4.41 1.54
C PHE A 139 8.14 -3.02 1.35
#